data_AF-T0CJM8-F1
#
_entry.id   AF-T0CJM8-F1
#
_cell.length_a   1.000
_cell.length_b   1.000
_cell.length_c   1.000
_cell.angle_alpha   90.00
_cell.angle_beta   90.00
_cell.angle_gamma   90.00
#
_symmetry.space_group_name_H-M   'P 1'
#
loop_
_entity.id
_entity.type
_entity.pdbx_description
1 polymer ?
#
loop_
_entity_poly.entity_id
_entity_poly.type
_entity_poly.pdbx_seq_one_letter_code
_entity_poly.pdbx_strand_id
1 'polypeptide(L)'
;MSGTGHPVWGSALQALRRSLYAQQVFSSMLREWETAGIVDESALAPLRHWTEASTVCRVEALGHCIRLHFLKPDGEAEGERLTTDLVSLLYRARRADAKAARELETLLSARHVPEPWSAPVQTWHAQRRVWLKASLAAVKARVSPEVYERGKEKRS
;
A
#
# COMPACT_ATOMS: atom_id res chain seq x y z
N MET A 1 0.72 -4.96 37.80
CA MET A 1 1.58 -4.28 36.80
C MET A 1 0.88 -4.35 35.46
N SER A 2 0.33 -3.21 35.03
CA SER A 2 -0.47 -3.02 33.83
C SER A 2 0.40 -3.12 32.57
N GLY A 3 0.22 -4.20 31.80
CA GLY A 3 1.01 -4.47 30.60
C GLY A 3 0.17 -4.87 29.39
N THR A 4 -1.08 -4.44 29.28
CA THR A 4 -1.86 -4.63 28.04
C THR A 4 -1.66 -3.43 27.12
N GLY A 5 -0.40 -3.14 26.80
CA GLY A 5 -0.06 -2.21 25.74
C GLY A 5 -0.34 -2.92 24.41
N HIS A 6 -1.33 -2.44 23.66
CA HIS A 6 -1.46 -2.83 22.25
C HIS A 6 -0.08 -2.69 21.61
N PRO A 7 0.46 -3.71 20.92
CA PRO A 7 1.82 -3.64 20.40
C PRO A 7 2.01 -2.35 19.60
N VAL A 8 3.13 -1.65 19.81
CA VAL A 8 3.34 -0.26 19.36
C VAL A 8 3.02 -0.05 17.87
N TRP A 9 3.23 -1.09 17.08
CA TRP A 9 3.04 -1.11 15.62
C TRP A 9 1.78 -1.84 15.15
N GLY A 10 0.93 -2.33 16.07
CA GLY A 10 -0.22 -3.18 15.77
C GLY A 10 -1.24 -2.55 14.82
N SER A 11 -1.57 -1.27 15.02
CA SER A 11 -2.54 -0.55 14.16
C SER A 11 -1.98 -0.33 12.75
N ALA A 12 -0.71 0.06 12.63
CA ALA A 12 -0.05 0.22 11.33
C ALA A 12 0.03 -1.11 10.59
N LEU A 13 0.45 -2.17 11.28
CA LEU A 13 0.52 -3.53 10.75
C LEU A 13 -0.84 -4.05 10.27
N GLN A 14 -1.89 -3.85 11.07
CA GLN A 14 -3.25 -4.27 10.73
C GLN A 14 -3.77 -3.53 9.49
N ALA A 15 -3.59 -2.21 9.42
CA ALA A 15 -3.99 -1.40 8.28
C ALA A 15 -3.23 -1.81 7.00
N LEU A 16 -1.92 -2.05 7.11
CA LEU A 16 -1.11 -2.48 5.98
C LEU A 16 -1.51 -3.87 5.45
N ARG A 17 -1.84 -4.82 6.34
CA ARG A 17 -2.41 -6.13 5.95
C ARG A 17 -3.72 -5.97 5.20
N ARG A 18 -4.66 -5.16 5.71
CA ARG A 18 -5.92 -4.87 5.01
C ARG A 18 -5.70 -4.22 3.64
N SER A 19 -4.68 -3.35 3.53
CA SER A 19 -4.28 -2.75 2.26
C SER A 19 -3.78 -3.81 1.26
N LEU A 20 -3.00 -4.80 1.72
CA LEU A 20 -2.56 -5.92 0.90
C LEU A 20 -3.71 -6.87 0.51
N TYR A 21 -4.66 -7.14 1.40
CA TYR A 21 -5.84 -7.95 1.05
C TYR A 21 -6.68 -7.27 -0.04
N ALA A 22 -6.95 -5.97 0.12
CA ALA A 22 -7.65 -5.20 -0.90
C ALA A 22 -6.88 -5.17 -2.23
N GLN A 23 -5.54 -5.14 -2.18
CA GLN A 23 -4.70 -5.24 -3.36
C GLN A 23 -4.79 -6.61 -4.05
N GLN A 24 -4.83 -7.70 -3.29
CA GLN A 24 -4.99 -9.05 -3.85
C GLN A 24 -6.33 -9.21 -4.58
N VAL A 25 -7.42 -8.69 -3.99
CA VAL A 25 -8.74 -8.69 -4.63
C VAL A 25 -8.73 -7.82 -5.90
N PHE A 26 -8.13 -6.62 -5.84
CA PHE A 26 -8.00 -5.77 -7.02
C PHE A 26 -7.22 -6.48 -8.15
N SER A 27 -6.09 -7.11 -7.82
CA SER A 27 -5.28 -7.84 -8.80
C SER A 27 -6.00 -9.07 -9.38
N SER A 28 -6.83 -9.77 -8.61
CA SER A 28 -7.62 -10.89 -9.14
C SER A 28 -8.64 -10.40 -10.16
N MET A 29 -9.32 -9.29 -9.88
CA MET A 29 -10.30 -8.71 -10.82
C MET A 29 -9.65 -8.23 -12.12
N LEU A 30 -8.43 -7.66 -12.07
CA LEU A 30 -7.70 -7.31 -13.30
C LEU A 30 -7.29 -8.53 -14.13
N ARG A 31 -7.05 -9.68 -13.47
CA ARG A 31 -6.82 -10.94 -14.17
C ARG A 31 -8.11 -11.46 -14.78
N GLU A 32 -9.23 -11.38 -14.05
CA GLU A 32 -10.54 -11.76 -14.57
C GLU A 32 -10.91 -10.97 -15.83
N TRP A 33 -10.67 -9.65 -15.85
CA TRP A 33 -10.89 -8.81 -17.04
C TRP A 33 -10.14 -9.30 -18.28
N GLU A 34 -8.88 -9.67 -18.12
CA GLU A 34 -8.06 -10.22 -19.19
C GLU A 34 -8.60 -11.58 -19.66
N THR A 35 -8.87 -12.50 -18.72
CA THR A 35 -9.35 -13.85 -19.06
C THR A 35 -10.74 -13.85 -19.68
N ALA A 36 -11.58 -12.88 -19.34
CA ALA A 36 -12.92 -12.69 -19.90
C ALA A 36 -12.91 -11.89 -21.21
N GLY A 37 -11.74 -11.43 -21.69
CA GLY A 37 -11.62 -10.66 -22.93
C GLY A 37 -12.22 -9.26 -22.86
N ILE A 38 -12.42 -8.71 -21.66
CA ILE A 38 -12.97 -7.36 -21.46
C ILE A 38 -11.94 -6.31 -21.84
N VAL A 39 -10.68 -6.58 -21.47
CA VAL A 39 -9.54 -5.73 -21.78
C VAL A 39 -8.37 -6.61 -22.18
N ASP A 40 -7.70 -6.25 -23.28
CA ASP A 40 -6.48 -6.93 -23.71
C ASP A 40 -5.29 -6.68 -22.77
N GLU A 41 -4.32 -7.58 -22.79
CA GLU A 41 -3.11 -7.51 -21.95
C GLU A 41 -2.35 -6.19 -22.14
N SER A 42 -2.25 -5.71 -23.38
CA SER A 42 -1.48 -4.51 -23.71
C SER A 42 -2.06 -3.25 -23.06
N ALA A 43 -3.38 -3.15 -23.00
CA ALA A 43 -4.11 -2.07 -22.35
C ALA A 43 -4.06 -2.18 -20.81
N LEU A 44 -3.95 -3.39 -20.26
CA LEU A 44 -3.79 -3.61 -18.81
C LEU A 44 -2.35 -3.40 -18.31
N ALA A 45 -1.35 -3.53 -19.17
CA ALA A 45 0.07 -3.51 -18.78
C ALA A 45 0.48 -2.26 -17.97
N PRO A 46 0.11 -1.01 -18.33
CA PRO A 46 0.44 0.17 -17.53
C PRO A 46 -0.17 0.12 -16.12
N LEU A 47 -1.43 -0.30 -16.00
CA LEU A 47 -2.12 -0.43 -14.72
C LEU A 47 -1.48 -1.53 -13.85
N ARG A 48 -1.09 -2.65 -14.46
CA ARG A 48 -0.38 -3.76 -13.79
C ARG A 48 0.97 -3.29 -13.28
N HIS A 49 1.76 -2.61 -14.10
CA HIS A 49 3.07 -2.09 -13.71
C HIS A 49 3.01 -1.26 -12.42
N TRP A 50 2.10 -0.28 -12.35
CA TRP A 50 1.96 0.55 -11.15
C TRP A 50 1.36 -0.20 -9.96
N THR A 51 0.47 -1.15 -10.23
CA THR A 51 -0.11 -2.03 -9.20
C THR A 51 0.98 -2.90 -8.56
N GLU A 52 1.86 -3.51 -9.35
CA GLU A 52 3.00 -4.31 -8.89
C GLU A 52 4.01 -3.47 -8.11
N ALA A 53 4.40 -2.31 -8.65
CA ALA A 53 5.29 -1.38 -7.95
C ALA A 53 4.73 -0.98 -6.57
N SER A 54 3.41 -0.79 -6.49
CA SER A 54 2.72 -0.49 -5.24
C SER A 54 2.63 -1.70 -4.29
N THR A 55 2.52 -2.92 -4.82
CA THR A 55 2.56 -4.17 -4.04
C THR A 55 3.93 -4.39 -3.41
N VAL A 56 5.01 -4.30 -4.19
CA VAL A 56 6.39 -4.52 -3.70
C VAL A 56 6.67 -3.62 -2.51
N CYS A 57 6.34 -2.33 -2.62
CA CYS A 57 6.51 -1.38 -1.53
C CYS A 57 5.70 -1.76 -0.27
N ARG A 58 4.48 -2.27 -0.41
CA ARG A 58 3.66 -2.71 0.73
C ARG A 58 4.21 -3.96 1.40
N VAL A 59 4.70 -4.92 0.62
CA VAL A 59 5.27 -6.16 1.14
C VAL A 59 6.53 -5.87 1.94
N GLU A 60 7.43 -5.03 1.40
CA GLU A 60 8.63 -4.60 2.12
C GLU A 60 8.28 -3.79 3.38
N ALA A 61 7.32 -2.86 3.28
CA ALA A 61 6.82 -2.10 4.42
C ALA A 61 6.24 -3.01 5.52
N LEU A 62 5.57 -4.11 5.13
CA LEU A 62 5.06 -5.10 6.07
C LEU A 62 6.19 -5.77 6.83
N GLY A 63 7.26 -6.15 6.12
CA GLY A 63 8.48 -6.70 6.72
C GLY A 63 9.11 -5.74 7.74
N HIS A 64 9.28 -4.46 7.40
CA HIS A 64 9.80 -3.47 8.34
C HIS A 64 8.87 -3.26 9.55
N CYS A 65 7.56 -3.20 9.32
CA CYS A 65 6.59 -3.02 10.41
C CYS A 65 6.59 -4.23 11.37
N ILE A 66 6.71 -5.45 10.85
CA ILE A 66 6.87 -6.67 11.67
C ILE A 66 8.19 -6.62 12.45
N ARG A 67 9.31 -6.26 11.83
CA ARG A 67 10.59 -6.14 12.53
C ARG A 67 10.54 -5.11 13.66
N LEU A 68 9.96 -3.94 13.41
CA LEU A 68 9.73 -2.90 14.40
C LEU A 68 8.81 -3.36 15.55
N HIS A 69 7.83 -4.22 15.26
CA HIS A 69 6.93 -4.79 16.27
C HIS A 69 7.66 -5.67 17.29
N PHE A 70 8.72 -6.34 16.87
CA PHE A 70 9.51 -7.26 17.71
C PHE A 70 10.88 -6.71 18.10
N LEU A 71 11.16 -5.45 17.77
CA LEU A 71 12.44 -4.82 18.09
C LEU A 71 12.55 -4.64 19.61
N LYS A 72 13.71 -5.00 20.16
CA LYS A 72 14.00 -4.83 21.59
C LYS A 72 14.32 -3.35 21.92
N PRO A 73 14.17 -2.92 23.17
CA PRO A 73 14.38 -1.52 23.58
C PRO A 73 15.80 -0.98 23.34
N ASP A 74 16.82 -1.84 23.26
CA ASP A 74 18.22 -1.49 22.99
C ASP A 74 18.53 -1.23 21.51
N GLY A 75 17.54 -1.44 20.62
CA GLY A 75 17.68 -1.32 19.16
C GLY A 75 17.43 0.08 18.58
N GLU A 76 17.61 1.17 19.32
CA GLU A 76 17.17 2.53 18.91
C GLU A 76 17.62 2.93 17.49
N ALA A 77 18.91 2.76 17.16
CA ALA A 77 19.44 3.09 15.84
C ALA A 77 18.84 2.23 14.71
N GLU A 78 18.58 0.94 14.98
CA GLU A 78 17.89 0.08 14.03
C GLU A 78 16.41 0.49 13.88
N GLY A 79 15.77 0.88 14.98
CA GLY A 79 14.38 1.34 15.01
C GLY A 79 14.17 2.59 14.17
N GLU A 80 15.04 3.60 14.29
CA GLU A 80 14.97 4.80 13.46
C GLU A 80 15.16 4.49 11.98
N ARG A 81 16.15 3.65 11.63
CA ARG A 81 16.42 3.25 10.25
C ARG A 81 15.22 2.53 9.65
N LEU A 82 14.70 1.50 10.32
CA LEU A 82 13.54 0.75 9.87
C LEU A 82 12.30 1.62 9.74
N THR A 83 12.12 2.58 10.65
CA THR A 83 11.01 3.52 10.59
C THR A 83 11.14 4.46 9.38
N THR A 84 12.33 4.99 9.14
CA THR A 84 12.63 5.85 7.98
C THR A 84 12.34 5.10 6.67
N ASP A 85 12.79 3.84 6.58
CA ASP A 85 12.56 2.98 5.41
C ASP A 85 11.08 2.64 5.23
N LEU A 86 10.38 2.29 6.32
CA LEU A 86 8.94 2.05 6.34
C LEU A 86 8.17 3.25 5.78
N VAL A 87 8.45 4.46 6.28
CA VAL A 87 7.78 5.68 5.80
C VAL A 87 8.04 5.90 4.31
N SER A 88 9.29 5.76 3.86
CA SER A 88 9.65 5.91 2.45
C SER A 88 8.85 4.95 1.54
N LEU A 89 8.78 3.67 1.92
CA LEU A 89 8.03 2.65 1.18
C LEU A 89 6.53 2.95 1.13
N LEU A 90 5.92 3.38 2.24
CA LEU A 90 4.50 3.75 2.26
C LEU A 90 4.20 4.94 1.33
N TYR A 91 5.10 5.93 1.25
CA TYR A 91 4.96 7.04 0.30
C TYR A 91 5.22 6.61 -1.15
N ARG A 92 6.15 5.68 -1.41
CA ARG A 92 6.38 5.08 -2.73
C ARG A 92 5.14 4.30 -3.20
N ALA A 93 4.56 3.46 -2.33
CA ALA A 93 3.30 2.77 -2.58
C ALA A 93 2.17 3.75 -2.92
N ARG A 94 2.03 4.83 -2.15
CA ARG A 94 1.01 5.87 -2.40
C ARG A 94 1.19 6.58 -3.74
N ARG A 95 2.44 6.86 -4.15
CA ARG A 95 2.73 7.45 -5.47
C ARG A 95 2.39 6.49 -6.61
N ALA A 96 2.75 5.21 -6.46
CA ALA A 96 2.39 4.16 -7.41
C ALA A 96 0.87 3.99 -7.50
N ASP A 97 0.14 4.06 -6.38
CA ASP A 97 -1.33 4.05 -6.38
C ASP A 97 -1.93 5.23 -7.13
N ALA A 98 -1.36 6.43 -6.99
CA ALA A 98 -1.83 7.61 -7.72
C ALA A 98 -1.63 7.46 -9.23
N LYS A 99 -0.56 6.77 -9.66
CA LYS A 99 -0.34 6.45 -11.07
C LYS A 99 -1.32 5.38 -11.55
N ALA A 100 -1.47 4.28 -10.79
CA ALA A 100 -2.46 3.24 -11.07
C ALA A 100 -3.90 3.79 -11.15
N ALA A 101 -4.26 4.76 -10.31
CA ALA A 101 -5.58 5.40 -10.35
C ALA A 101 -5.83 6.09 -11.70
N ARG A 102 -4.81 6.78 -12.24
CA ARG A 102 -4.89 7.43 -13.55
C ARG A 102 -5.00 6.42 -14.67
N GLU A 103 -4.17 5.37 -14.66
CA GLU A 103 -4.27 4.30 -15.67
C GLU A 103 -5.64 3.62 -15.65
N LEU A 104 -6.20 3.37 -14.46
CA LEU A 104 -7.53 2.80 -14.32
C LEU A 104 -8.61 3.73 -14.91
N GLU A 105 -8.55 5.03 -14.60
CA GLU A 105 -9.48 6.03 -15.14
C GLU A 105 -9.41 6.13 -16.67
N THR A 106 -8.18 6.17 -17.22
CA THR A 106 -7.96 6.13 -18.68
C THR A 106 -8.54 4.87 -19.30
N LEU A 107 -8.30 3.71 -18.69
CA LEU A 107 -8.77 2.44 -19.22
C LEU A 107 -10.30 2.34 -19.23
N LEU A 108 -10.94 2.74 -18.14
CA LEU A 108 -12.40 2.76 -18.01
C LEU A 108 -13.04 3.70 -19.04
N SER A 109 -12.43 4.85 -19.28
CA SER A 109 -12.92 5.84 -20.25
C SER A 109 -12.72 5.39 -21.70
N ALA A 110 -11.59 4.75 -22.01
CA ALA A 110 -11.25 4.36 -23.38
C ALA A 110 -11.92 3.06 -23.84
N ARG A 111 -12.19 2.12 -22.91
CA ARG A 111 -12.66 0.77 -23.24
C ARG A 111 -14.13 0.50 -22.92
N HIS A 112 -14.86 1.49 -22.40
CA HIS A 112 -16.28 1.37 -22.05
C HIS A 112 -16.57 0.10 -21.22
N VAL A 113 -15.70 -0.19 -20.24
CA VAL A 113 -15.83 -1.38 -19.39
C VAL A 113 -17.20 -1.35 -18.69
N PRO A 114 -18.06 -2.38 -18.87
CA PRO A 114 -19.39 -2.37 -18.30
C PRO A 114 -19.39 -2.20 -16.78
N GLU A 115 -20.42 -1.55 -16.24
CA GLU A 115 -20.56 -1.23 -14.82
C GLU A 115 -20.34 -2.43 -13.87
N PRO A 116 -20.87 -3.65 -14.15
CA PRO A 116 -20.66 -4.81 -13.28
C PRO A 116 -19.19 -5.19 -13.10
N TRP A 117 -18.33 -4.79 -14.04
CA TRP A 117 -16.90 -5.05 -14.01
C TRP A 117 -16.12 -3.85 -13.46
N SER A 118 -16.51 -2.62 -13.82
CA SER A 118 -15.79 -1.40 -13.45
C SER A 118 -16.00 -0.97 -11.99
N ALA A 119 -17.23 -1.04 -11.47
CA ALA A 119 -17.54 -0.57 -10.12
C ALA A 119 -16.82 -1.37 -9.01
N PRO A 120 -16.75 -2.72 -9.04
CA PRO A 120 -15.99 -3.47 -8.05
C PRO A 120 -14.50 -3.17 -8.10
N VAL A 121 -13.91 -3.02 -9.29
CA VAL A 121 -12.48 -2.72 -9.47
C VAL A 121 -12.13 -1.35 -8.91
N GLN A 122 -12.93 -0.33 -9.20
CA GLN A 122 -12.78 1.00 -8.61
C GLN A 122 -12.90 0.95 -7.07
N THR A 123 -13.87 0.19 -6.56
CA THR A 123 -14.08 0.02 -5.12
C THR A 123 -12.85 -0.58 -4.43
N TRP A 124 -12.31 -1.68 -4.95
CA TRP A 124 -11.16 -2.34 -4.33
C TRP A 124 -9.86 -1.54 -4.50
N HIS A 125 -9.71 -0.80 -5.61
CA HIS A 125 -8.64 0.18 -5.77
C HIS A 125 -8.72 1.30 -4.73
N ALA A 126 -9.92 1.81 -4.44
CA ALA A 126 -10.11 2.81 -3.40
C ALA A 126 -9.80 2.23 -2.00
N GLN A 127 -10.27 1.02 -1.69
CA GLN A 127 -10.03 0.35 -0.41
C GLN A 127 -8.53 0.17 -0.14
N ARG A 128 -7.74 -0.33 -1.11
CA ARG A 128 -6.29 -0.50 -0.89
C ARG A 128 -5.58 0.83 -0.58
N ARG A 129 -6.06 1.95 -1.13
CA ARG A 129 -5.53 3.29 -0.87
C ARG A 129 -5.95 3.83 0.50
N VAL A 130 -7.21 3.61 0.90
CA VAL A 130 -7.72 4.00 2.23
C VAL A 130 -6.92 3.31 3.32
N TRP A 131 -6.71 2.00 3.22
CA TRP A 131 -5.95 1.25 4.21
C TRP A 131 -4.46 1.63 4.24
N LEU A 132 -3.86 1.95 3.08
CA LEU A 132 -2.50 2.48 3.03
C LEU A 132 -2.38 3.82 3.76
N LYS A 133 -3.36 4.72 3.55
CA LYS A 133 -3.43 6.01 4.25
C LYS A 133 -3.60 5.82 5.77
N ALA A 134 -4.42 4.86 6.20
CA ALA A 134 -4.57 4.52 7.60
C ALA A 134 -3.26 3.99 8.21
N SER A 135 -2.50 3.16 7.47
CA SER A 135 -1.17 2.71 7.89
C SER A 135 -0.21 3.89 8.08
N LEU A 136 -0.15 4.82 7.12
CA LEU A 136 0.66 6.03 7.22
C LEU A 136 0.30 6.88 8.45
N ALA A 137 -0.99 7.08 8.69
CA ALA A 137 -1.46 7.85 9.85
C ALA A 137 -1.06 7.18 11.17
N ALA A 138 -1.17 5.86 11.25
CA ALA A 138 -0.75 5.09 12.42
C ALA A 138 0.77 5.18 12.65
N VAL A 139 1.58 5.12 11.59
CA VAL A 139 3.04 5.33 11.69
C VAL A 139 3.34 6.75 12.19
N LYS A 140 2.74 7.77 11.57
CA LYS A 140 2.96 9.19 11.94
C LYS A 140 2.66 9.46 13.42
N ALA A 141 1.62 8.83 13.97
CA ALA A 141 1.23 9.00 15.38
C ALA A 141 2.22 8.38 16.38
N ARG A 142 3.22 7.61 15.93
CA ARG A 142 4.11 6.82 16.79
C ARG A 142 5.59 7.18 16.68
N VAL A 143 5.96 8.01 15.72
CA VAL A 143 7.37 8.27 15.39
C VAL A 143 7.66 9.75 15.54
N SER A 144 8.92 10.09 15.80
CA SER A 144 9.32 11.50 15.88
C SER A 144 9.05 12.21 14.53
N PRO A 145 8.68 13.50 14.54
CA PRO A 145 8.48 14.27 13.31
C PRO A 145 9.69 14.23 12.39
N GLU A 146 10.90 14.27 12.94
CA GLU A 146 12.15 14.26 12.19
C GLU A 146 12.36 12.95 11.41
N VAL A 147 12.15 11.81 12.06
CA VAL A 147 12.26 10.49 11.41
C VAL A 147 11.17 10.34 10.34
N TYR A 148 9.96 10.82 10.62
CA TYR A 148 8.86 10.80 9.65
C TYR A 148 9.17 11.63 8.40
N GLU A 149 9.62 12.87 8.56
CA GLU A 149 9.94 13.75 7.42
C GLU A 149 11.15 13.22 6.64
N ARG A 150 12.20 12.72 7.33
CA ARG A 150 13.34 12.06 6.67
C ARG A 150 12.91 10.90 5.78
N GLY A 151 12.00 10.05 6.28
CA GLY A 151 11.46 8.92 5.50
C GLY A 151 10.63 9.37 4.29
N LYS A 152 9.85 10.45 4.44
CA LYS A 152 9.04 11.03 3.35
C LYS A 152 9.92 11.66 2.26
N GLU A 153 11.02 12.28 2.64
CA GLU A 153 11.98 12.94 1.74
C GLU A 153 12.94 11.97 1.06
N LYS A 154 13.11 10.77 1.61
CA LYS A 154 13.94 9.70 1.02
C LYS A 154 13.37 9.28 -0.33
N ARG A 155 13.85 9.96 -1.37
CA ARG A 155 13.67 9.61 -2.77
C ARG A 155 14.72 8.55 -3.08
N SER A 156 14.28 7.30 -3.25
CA SER A 156 15.02 6.31 -4.03
C SER A 156 15.21 6.82 -5.44
#